data_AF-X1FVL3-F1
#
_entry.id   AF-X1FVL3-F1
#
_cell.length_a   1.000
_cell.length_b   1.000
_cell.length_c   1.000
_cell.angle_alpha   90.00
_cell.angle_beta   90.00
_cell.angle_gamma   90.00
#
_symmetry.space_group_name_H-M   'P 1'
#
loop_
_entity.id
_entity.type
_entity.pdbx_description
1 polymer ?
#
loop_
_entity_poly.entity_id
_entity_poly.type
_entity_poly.pdbx_seq_one_letter_code
_entity_poly.pdbx_strand_id
1 'polypeptide(L)'
;GILWTSLIYLGAFYFTSLILKKFSLYLGYEVSDISNFPVLALSIGVILFLFNIPLNFYSRKRERNADEFALKTTGKVDAFITSMAKFTNRDLADAYPHPFIEFLLHTHPSIGKRINYAQEFKKKIELEKQEE
;
A
#
# COMPACT_ATOMS: atom_id res chain seq x y z
N GLY A 1 3.83 10.88 -2.53
CA GLY A 1 4.88 11.49 -3.33
C GLY A 1 6.22 11.28 -2.65
N ILE A 2 7.31 11.72 -3.28
CA ILE A 2 8.68 11.57 -2.76
C ILE A 2 8.81 12.18 -1.35
N LEU A 3 8.23 13.35 -1.12
CA LEU A 3 8.25 13.99 0.21
C LEU A 3 7.60 13.11 1.30
N TRP A 4 6.43 12.53 1.02
CA TRP A 4 5.73 11.66 1.98
C TRP A 4 6.57 10.42 2.31
N THR A 5 7.12 9.75 1.29
CA THR A 5 7.96 8.58 1.49
C THR A 5 9.22 8.93 2.29
N SER A 6 9.85 10.06 1.99
CA SER A 6 11.05 10.52 2.71
C SER A 6 10.76 10.82 4.18
N LEU A 7 9.65 11.49 4.49
CA LEU A 7 9.26 11.77 5.88
C LEU A 7 9.01 10.50 6.68
N ILE A 8 8.35 9.50 6.08
CA ILE A 8 8.11 8.22 6.74
C ILE A 8 9.42 7.47 6.98
N TYR A 9 10.33 7.40 6.01
CA TYR A 9 11.61 6.73 6.20
C TYR A 9 12.53 7.45 7.19
N LEU A 10 12.51 8.79 7.21
CA LEU A 10 13.24 9.56 8.21
C LEU A 10 12.71 9.25 9.63
N GLY A 11 11.39 9.21 9.80
CA GLY A 11 10.75 8.81 11.04
C GLY A 11 11.15 7.38 11.45
N ALA A 12 11.04 6.42 10.53
CA ALA A 12 11.43 5.03 10.76
C ALA A 12 12.90 4.92 11.23
N PHE A 13 13.82 5.60 10.56
CA PHE A 13 15.23 5.62 10.96
C PHE A 13 15.43 6.27 12.34
N TYR A 14 14.75 7.38 12.62
CA TYR A 14 14.80 8.04 13.92
C TYR A 14 14.31 7.12 15.05
N PHE A 15 13.16 6.46 14.90
CA PHE A 15 12.64 5.53 15.92
C PHE A 15 13.55 4.31 16.11
N THR A 16 14.10 3.77 15.02
CA THR A 16 15.10 2.70 15.09
C THR A 16 16.31 3.13 15.91
N SER A 17 16.79 4.37 15.69
CA SER A 17 17.92 4.91 16.46
C SER A 17 17.62 5.07 17.95
N LEU A 18 16.39 5.44 18.32
CA LEU A 18 15.96 5.55 19.71
C LEU A 18 15.90 4.18 20.39
N ILE A 19 15.35 3.18 19.70
CA ILE A 19 15.29 1.80 20.18
C ILE A 19 16.71 1.27 20.41
N LEU A 20 17.59 1.43 19.41
CA LEU A 20 18.96 0.94 19.50
C LEU A 20 19.72 1.57 20.68
N LYS A 21 19.64 2.89 20.84
CA LYS A 21 20.29 3.59 21.98
C LYS A 21 19.77 3.10 23.32
N LYS A 22 18.45 2.96 23.47
CA LYS A 22 17.82 2.53 24.72
C LYS A 22 18.16 1.09 25.07
N PHE A 23 18.11 0.17 24.11
CA PHE A 23 18.44 -1.23 24.33
C PHE A 23 19.93 -1.46 24.54
N SER A 24 20.80 -0.74 23.82
CA SER A 24 22.25 -0.79 24.03
C SER A 24 22.60 -0.40 25.47
N LEU A 25 22.02 0.70 25.97
CA LEU A 25 22.21 1.15 27.35
C LEU A 25 21.66 0.15 28.37
N TYR A 26 20.50 -0.45 28.09
CA TYR A 26 19.90 -1.47 28.96
C TYR A 26 20.76 -2.75 29.05
N LEU A 27 21.39 -3.15 27.95
CA LEU A 27 22.26 -4.33 27.87
C LEU A 27 23.70 -4.04 28.34
N GLY A 28 24.06 -2.78 28.60
CA GLY A 28 25.40 -2.38 29.01
C GLY A 28 26.42 -2.34 27.87
N TYR A 29 25.96 -2.32 26.63
CA TYR A 29 26.82 -2.24 25.43
C TYR A 29 26.97 -0.79 24.96
N GLU A 30 28.09 -0.48 24.32
CA GLU A 30 28.21 0.74 23.50
C GLU A 30 27.35 0.61 22.24
N VAL A 31 26.81 1.73 21.74
CA VAL A 31 25.90 1.72 20.58
C VAL A 31 26.57 1.15 19.32
N SER A 32 27.89 1.32 19.20
CA SER A 32 28.72 0.81 18.10
C SER A 32 29.08 -0.66 18.21
N ASP A 33 28.74 -1.34 19.31
CA ASP A 33 29.05 -2.75 19.51
C ASP A 33 28.26 -3.64 18.55
N ILE A 34 28.95 -4.60 17.92
CA ILE A 34 28.34 -5.60 17.03
C ILE A 34 27.29 -6.46 17.77
N SER A 35 27.39 -6.58 19.08
CA SER A 35 26.44 -7.27 19.95
C SER A 35 25.02 -6.69 19.85
N ASN A 36 24.87 -5.43 19.42
CA ASN A 36 23.57 -4.81 19.16
C ASN A 36 22.93 -5.21 17.82
N PHE A 37 23.63 -5.93 16.95
CA PHE A 37 23.14 -6.28 15.61
C PHE A 37 21.77 -7.00 15.61
N PRO A 38 21.48 -7.97 16.50
CA PRO A 38 20.15 -8.60 16.55
C PRO A 38 19.04 -7.60 16.89
N VAL A 39 19.31 -6.66 17.82
CA VAL A 39 18.36 -5.60 18.19
C VAL A 39 18.15 -4.65 17.01
N LEU A 40 19.22 -4.28 16.30
CA LEU A 40 19.14 -3.45 15.11
C LEU A 40 18.29 -4.13 14.02
N ALA A 41 18.58 -5.38 13.69
CA ALA A 41 17.86 -6.12 12.64
C ALA A 41 16.37 -6.27 12.98
N LEU A 42 16.04 -6.66 14.21
CA LEU A 42 14.66 -6.82 14.66
C LEU A 42 13.91 -5.48 14.69
N SER A 43 14.55 -4.43 15.22
CA SER A 43 13.94 -3.08 15.28
C SER A 43 13.68 -2.52 13.89
N ILE A 44 14.61 -2.65 12.94
CA ILE A 44 14.39 -2.28 11.55
C ILE A 44 13.18 -3.04 10.98
N GLY A 45 13.12 -4.37 11.15
CA GLY A 45 12.03 -5.18 10.63
C GLY A 45 10.66 -4.73 11.15
N VAL A 46 10.53 -4.56 12.47
CA VAL A 46 9.29 -4.14 13.12
C VAL A 46 8.91 -2.71 12.72
N ILE A 47 9.87 -1.79 12.73
CA ILE A 47 9.63 -0.38 12.39
C ILE A 47 9.22 -0.26 10.92
N LEU A 48 9.92 -0.92 10.00
CA LEU A 48 9.54 -0.91 8.60
C LEU A 48 8.15 -1.52 8.39
N PHE A 49 7.82 -2.61 9.06
CA PHE A 49 6.47 -3.18 9.00
C PHE A 49 5.39 -2.16 9.42
N LEU A 50 5.57 -1.51 10.57
CA LEU A 50 4.61 -0.53 11.09
C LEU A 50 4.50 0.72 10.21
N PHE A 51 5.64 1.25 9.76
CA PHE A 51 5.69 2.46 8.93
C PHE A 51 5.22 2.22 7.49
N ASN A 52 5.19 0.97 7.02
CA ASN A 52 4.61 0.62 5.73
C ASN A 52 3.07 0.72 5.71
N ILE A 53 2.38 0.57 6.84
CA ILE A 53 0.91 0.68 6.90
C ILE A 53 0.41 2.03 6.34
N PRO A 54 0.87 3.20 6.82
CA PRO A 54 0.46 4.50 6.26
C PRO A 54 0.96 4.73 4.82
N LEU A 55 2.10 4.16 4.42
CA LEU A 55 2.57 4.21 3.03
C LEU A 55 1.62 3.46 2.10
N ASN A 56 1.24 2.24 2.48
CA ASN A 56 0.31 1.40 1.74
C ASN A 56 -1.07 2.06 1.64
N PHE A 57 -1.55 2.69 2.71
CA PHE A 57 -2.79 3.47 2.67
C PHE A 57 -2.73 4.62 1.64
N TYR A 58 -1.68 5.43 1.69
CA TYR A 58 -1.49 6.53 0.75
C TYR A 58 -1.36 6.04 -0.70
N SER A 59 -0.67 4.91 -0.91
CA SER A 59 -0.55 4.25 -2.20
C SER A 59 -1.92 3.80 -2.74
N ARG A 60 -2.73 3.13 -1.92
CA ARG A 60 -4.09 2.70 -2.31
C ARG A 60 -4.99 3.86 -2.69
N LYS A 61 -4.90 4.99 -1.98
CA LYS A 61 -5.66 6.20 -2.33
C LYS A 61 -5.26 6.75 -3.70
N ARG A 62 -3.97 6.73 -4.03
CA ARG A 62 -3.48 7.16 -5.35
C ARG A 62 -3.96 6.25 -6.46
N GLU A 63 -3.91 4.93 -6.27
CA GLU A 63 -4.45 3.96 -7.24
C GLU A 63 -5.93 4.23 -7.51
N ARG A 64 -6.73 4.48 -6.46
CA ARG A 64 -8.15 4.80 -6.64
C ARG A 64 -8.39 6.05 -7.47
N ASN A 65 -7.63 7.11 -7.20
CA ASN A 65 -7.72 8.35 -7.97
C ASN A 65 -7.28 8.14 -9.44
N ALA A 66 -6.26 7.31 -9.66
CA ALA A 66 -5.79 6.96 -11.00
C ALA A 66 -6.82 6.15 -11.79
N ASP A 67 -7.47 5.18 -11.15
CA ASP A 67 -8.55 4.39 -11.75
C ASP A 67 -9.73 5.28 -12.13
N GLU A 68 -10.16 6.17 -11.23
CA GLU A 68 -11.23 7.13 -11.51
C GLU A 68 -10.89 8.04 -12.69
N PHE A 69 -9.67 8.57 -12.73
CA PHE A 69 -9.20 9.39 -13.83
C PHE A 69 -9.22 8.60 -15.15
N ALA A 70 -8.70 7.38 -15.16
CA ALA A 70 -8.66 6.53 -16.36
C ALA A 70 -10.08 6.22 -16.89
N LEU A 71 -11.02 5.89 -16.00
CA LEU A 71 -12.41 5.60 -16.37
C LEU A 71 -13.09 6.85 -16.94
N LYS A 72 -12.94 8.02 -16.31
CA LYS A 72 -13.52 9.29 -16.77
C LYS A 72 -12.93 9.77 -18.10
N THR A 73 -11.61 9.69 -18.25
CA THR A 73 -10.93 10.21 -19.46
C THR A 73 -11.12 9.31 -20.67
N THR A 74 -11.12 7.98 -20.48
CA THR A 74 -11.21 7.06 -21.62
C THR A 74 -12.64 6.70 -21.98
N GLY A 75 -13.56 6.67 -21.00
CA GLY A 75 -14.91 6.13 -21.17
C GLY A 75 -14.96 4.62 -21.48
N LYS A 76 -13.81 3.92 -21.47
CA LYS A 76 -13.69 2.52 -21.92
C LYS A 76 -13.72 1.54 -20.73
N VAL A 77 -14.86 1.47 -20.06
CA VAL A 77 -15.02 0.67 -18.83
C VAL A 77 -14.77 -0.81 -19.05
N ASP A 78 -15.32 -1.40 -20.12
CA ASP A 78 -15.18 -2.84 -20.39
C ASP A 78 -13.73 -3.22 -20.73
N ALA A 79 -12.99 -2.33 -21.41
CA ALA A 79 -11.57 -2.53 -21.68
C ALA A 79 -10.73 -2.48 -20.39
N PHE A 80 -11.07 -1.57 -19.47
CA PHE A 80 -10.42 -1.49 -18.16
C PHE A 80 -10.64 -2.77 -17.35
N ILE A 81 -11.88 -3.25 -17.23
CA ILE A 81 -12.22 -4.49 -16.53
C ILE A 81 -11.47 -5.68 -17.14
N THR A 82 -11.50 -5.80 -18.46
CA THR A 82 -10.81 -6.88 -19.18
C THR A 82 -9.29 -6.84 -18.94
N SER A 83 -8.70 -5.65 -18.95
CA SER A 83 -7.26 -5.48 -18.71
C SER A 83 -6.88 -5.90 -17.29
N MET A 84 -7.65 -5.47 -16.29
CA MET A 84 -7.45 -5.85 -14.90
C MET A 84 -7.55 -7.37 -14.70
N ALA A 85 -8.60 -8.01 -15.25
CA ALA A 85 -8.77 -9.46 -15.17
C ALA A 85 -7.62 -10.23 -15.85
N LYS A 86 -7.15 -9.75 -17.01
CA LYS A 86 -6.00 -10.35 -17.71
C LYS A 86 -4.72 -10.27 -16.87
N PHE A 87 -4.45 -9.14 -16.21
CA PHE A 87 -3.30 -9.01 -15.33
C PHE A 87 -3.39 -9.95 -14.13
N THR A 88 -4.55 -10.04 -13.50
CA THR A 88 -4.77 -10.98 -12.38
C THR A 88 -4.50 -12.42 -12.78
N ASN A 89 -5.06 -12.86 -13.91
CA ASN A 89 -4.91 -14.23 -14.39
C ASN A 89 -3.46 -14.54 -14.80
N ARG A 90 -2.78 -13.58 -15.46
CA ARG A 90 -1.39 -13.77 -15.89
C ARG A 90 -0.43 -13.86 -14.71
N ASP A 91 -0.65 -13.01 -13.70
CA ASP A 91 0.25 -12.91 -12.55
C ASP A 91 -0.17 -13.89 -11.43
N LEU A 92 -1.20 -14.72 -11.66
CA LEU A 92 -1.80 -15.63 -10.68
C LEU A 92 -2.12 -14.95 -9.34
N ALA A 93 -2.51 -13.67 -9.42
CA ALA A 93 -2.75 -12.84 -8.27
C ALA A 93 -4.09 -13.21 -7.61
N ASP A 94 -4.15 -13.12 -6.29
CA ASP A 94 -5.41 -13.23 -5.57
C ASP A 94 -6.29 -12.02 -5.87
N ALA A 95 -7.42 -12.26 -6.53
CA ALA A 95 -8.39 -11.23 -6.87
C ALA A 95 -9.15 -10.71 -5.64
N TYR A 96 -9.32 -11.54 -4.61
CA TYR A 96 -10.15 -11.29 -3.43
C TYR A 96 -9.44 -11.68 -2.13
N PRO A 97 -8.27 -11.07 -1.83
CA PRO A 97 -7.56 -11.32 -0.59
C PRO A 97 -8.40 -10.89 0.61
N HIS A 98 -8.14 -11.54 1.75
CA HIS A 98 -8.81 -11.17 3.00
C HIS A 98 -8.56 -9.67 3.33
N PRO A 99 -9.57 -8.89 3.72
CA PRO A 99 -9.45 -7.43 3.88
C PRO A 99 -8.32 -6.99 4.82
N PHE A 100 -8.04 -7.78 5.86
CA PHE A 100 -6.95 -7.50 6.81
C PHE A 100 -5.57 -7.64 6.17
N ILE A 101 -5.38 -8.67 5.34
CA ILE A 101 -4.12 -8.91 4.61
C ILE A 101 -3.92 -7.79 3.59
N GLU A 102 -4.98 -7.42 2.86
CA GLU A 102 -4.94 -6.31 1.91
C GLU A 102 -4.59 -4.99 2.62
N PHE A 103 -5.20 -4.73 3.77
CA PHE A 103 -4.97 -3.49 4.51
C PHE A 103 -3.52 -3.34 4.97
N LEU A 104 -2.94 -4.40 5.54
CA LEU A 104 -1.59 -4.36 6.11
C LEU A 104 -0.50 -4.46 5.05
N LEU A 105 -0.62 -5.41 4.11
CA LEU A 105 0.50 -5.83 3.26
C LEU A 105 0.42 -5.28 1.84
N HIS A 106 -0.78 -5.01 1.31
CA HIS A 106 -0.91 -4.65 -0.10
C HIS A 106 -0.68 -3.15 -0.33
N THR A 107 0.19 -2.86 -1.29
CA THR A 107 0.47 -1.49 -1.76
C THR A 107 -0.66 -0.92 -2.61
N HIS A 108 -1.54 -1.77 -3.15
CA HIS A 108 -2.63 -1.40 -4.04
C HIS A 108 -3.93 -2.12 -3.63
N PRO A 109 -5.11 -1.56 -3.96
CA PRO A 109 -6.38 -2.25 -3.73
C PRO A 109 -6.40 -3.53 -4.54
N SER A 110 -7.06 -4.56 -4.02
CA SER A 110 -7.25 -5.82 -4.74
C SER A 110 -7.89 -5.61 -6.10
N ILE A 111 -7.52 -6.44 -7.08
CA ILE A 111 -8.06 -6.29 -8.44
C ILE A 111 -9.57 -6.46 -8.45
N GLY A 112 -10.13 -7.35 -7.62
CA GLY A 112 -11.57 -7.48 -7.42
C GLY A 112 -12.23 -6.15 -7.04
N LYS A 113 -11.65 -5.37 -6.10
CA LYS A 113 -12.18 -4.04 -5.73
C LYS A 113 -12.09 -3.03 -6.86
N ARG A 114 -11.05 -3.11 -7.70
CA ARG A 114 -10.88 -2.21 -8.87
C ARG A 114 -11.90 -2.54 -9.96
N ILE A 115 -12.14 -3.82 -10.23
CA ILE A 115 -13.17 -4.29 -11.17
C ILE A 115 -14.57 -3.89 -10.67
N ASN A 116 -14.88 -4.15 -9.41
CA ASN A 116 -16.18 -3.80 -8.82
C ASN A 116 -16.44 -2.29 -8.94
N TYR A 117 -15.42 -1.46 -8.68
CA TYR A 117 -15.55 -0.02 -8.86
C TYR A 117 -15.82 0.39 -10.31
N ALA A 118 -15.14 -0.23 -11.27
CA ALA A 118 -15.40 0.03 -12.68
C ALA A 118 -16.84 -0.36 -13.06
N GLN A 119 -17.35 -1.48 -12.52
CA GLN A 119 -18.75 -1.89 -12.72
C GLN A 119 -19.75 -0.90 -12.12
N GLU A 120 -19.51 -0.42 -10.90
CA GLU A 120 -20.33 0.62 -10.26
C GLU A 120 -20.31 1.91 -11.08
N PHE A 121 -19.14 2.31 -11.59
CA PHE A 121 -18.98 3.47 -12.45
C PHE A 121 -19.78 3.33 -13.76
N LYS A 122 -19.76 2.15 -14.41
CA LYS A 122 -20.55 1.86 -15.60
C LYS A 122 -22.05 1.99 -15.32
N LYS A 123 -22.53 1.37 -14.24
CA LYS A 123 -23.94 1.44 -13.82
C LYS A 123 -24.39 2.88 -13.60
N LYS A 124 -23.55 3.70 -12.98
CA LYS A 124 -23.84 5.13 -12.76
C LYS A 124 -24.05 5.89 -14.08
N ILE A 125 -23.15 5.69 -15.05
CA ILE A 125 -23.27 6.33 -16.38
C ILE A 125 -24.53 5.86 -17.10
N GLU A 126 -24.88 4.57 -16.99
CA GLU A 126 -26.09 4.01 -17.63
C GLU A 126 -27.37 4.59 -17.04
N LEU A 127 -27.41 4.84 -15.72
CA LEU A 127 -28.54 5.48 -15.05
C LEU A 127 -28.68 6.95 -15.46
N GLU A 128 -27.58 7.71 -15.49
CA GLU A 128 -27.59 9.12 -15.92
C GLU A 128 -28.15 9.27 -17.35
N LYS A 129 -27.84 8.32 -18.25
CA LYS A 129 -28.38 8.30 -19.62
C LYS A 129 -29.86 7.91 -19.72
N GLN A 130 -30.43 7.29 -18.70
CA GLN A 130 -31.86 6.92 -18.66
C GLN A 130 -32.73 8.04 -18.07
N GLU A 131 -32.11 8.97 -17.34
CA GLU A 131 -32.77 10.14 -16.76
C GLU A 131 -32.81 11.35 -17.72
N GLU A 132 -31.98 11.34 -18.78
CA GLU A 132 -31.96 12.29 -19.91
C GLU A 132 -32.98 11.91 -21.01
#